data_AF-A0A6H1ZH78-F1
#
_entry.id   AF-A0A6H1ZH78-F1
#
_cell.length_a   1.000
_cell.length_b   1.000
_cell.length_c   1.000
_cell.angle_alpha   90.00
_cell.angle_beta   90.00
_cell.angle_gamma   90.00
#
_symmetry.space_group_name_H-M   'P 1'
#
loop_
_entity.id
_entity.type
_entity.pdbx_description
1 polymer ?
#
loop_
_entity_poly.entity_id
_entity_poly.type
_entity_poly.pdbx_seq_one_letter_code
_entity_poly.pdbx_strand_id
1 'polypeptide(L)'
;MNKDEIKVLIREELEALLGRDKYLFDKHIQIKDGQNIITGRTTGTQIGSATDQKIGFFGATPTSQIAAIADPDSMSGTYVQSEQTKQNDAIMNILDALQSLGLIAT
;
A
#
# COMPACT_ATOMS: atom_id res chain seq x y z
N MET A 1 8.02 44.49 -0.90
CA MET A 1 8.93 43.41 -0.51
C MET A 1 10.31 43.70 -1.09
N ASN A 2 11.27 44.10 -0.27
CA ASN A 2 12.67 44.29 -0.66
C ASN A 2 13.41 42.94 -0.65
N LYS A 3 14.59 42.87 -1.27
CA LYS A 3 15.34 41.61 -1.43
C LYS A 3 15.64 40.89 -0.10
N ASP A 4 15.77 41.63 1.00
CA ASP A 4 16.08 41.04 2.30
C ASP A 4 14.83 40.49 2.97
N GLU A 5 13.68 41.16 2.84
CA GLU A 5 12.37 40.63 3.25
C GLU A 5 12.03 39.33 2.51
N ILE A 6 12.34 39.23 1.21
CA ILE A 6 12.13 37.99 0.43
C ILE A 6 12.96 36.84 1.00
N LYS A 7 14.24 37.08 1.34
CA LYS A 7 15.12 36.04 1.88
C LYS A 7 14.68 35.53 3.24
N VAL A 8 14.17 36.43 4.09
CA VAL A 8 13.65 36.07 5.42
C VAL A 8 12.42 35.18 5.26
N LEU A 9 11.46 35.59 4.43
CA LEU A 9 10.25 34.80 4.18
C LEU A 9 10.56 33.41 3.64
N ILE A 10 11.47 33.30 2.66
CA ILE A 10 11.87 32.00 2.10
C ILE A 10 12.52 31.11 3.17
N ARG A 11 13.35 31.68 4.06
CA ARG A 11 13.98 30.90 5.13
C ARG A 11 12.93 30.36 6.10
N GLU A 12 12.00 31.21 6.53
CA GLU A 12 10.94 30.83 7.46
C GLU A 12 10.07 29.70 6.89
N GLU A 13 9.68 29.81 5.61
CA GLU A 13 8.89 28.77 4.93
C GLU A 13 9.69 27.47 4.72
N LEU A 14 10.99 27.54 4.41
CA LEU A 14 11.85 26.38 4.28
C LEU A 14 12.10 25.68 5.63
N GLU A 15 12.30 26.46 6.70
CA GLU A 15 12.43 25.93 8.05
C GLU A 15 11.12 25.25 8.49
N ALA A 16 9.97 25.84 8.19
CA ALA A 16 8.67 25.22 8.45
C ALA A 16 8.45 23.92 7.65
N LEU A 17 8.96 23.85 6.43
CA LEU A 17 8.89 22.64 5.60
C LEU A 17 9.82 21.53 6.11
N LEU A 18 11.07 21.88 6.46
CA LEU A 18 12.12 20.94 6.89
C LEU A 18 11.97 20.50 8.35
N GLY A 19 11.40 21.35 9.21
CA GLY A 19 11.17 21.05 10.63
C GLY A 19 9.93 20.20 10.90
N ARG A 20 9.14 19.86 9.87
CA ARG A 20 7.97 18.98 10.00
C ARG A 20 8.39 17.52 10.07
N ASP A 21 7.87 16.80 11.06
CA ASP A 21 8.05 15.34 11.22
C ASP A 21 7.40 14.51 10.09
N LYS A 22 6.54 15.12 9.27
CA LYS A 22 5.75 14.44 8.23
C LYS A 22 5.80 15.22 6.92
N TYR A 23 6.04 14.49 5.84
CA TYR A 23 5.79 14.99 4.48
C TYR A 23 4.34 14.70 4.09
N LEU A 24 3.62 15.74 3.69
CA LEU A 24 2.29 15.64 3.08
C LEU A 24 2.43 16.03 1.61
N PHE A 25 1.86 15.21 0.72
CA PHE A 25 1.91 15.44 -0.72
C PHE A 25 0.53 15.84 -1.21
N ASP A 26 0.35 17.11 -1.58
CA ASP A 26 -0.89 17.60 -2.21
C ASP A 26 -0.97 17.27 -3.71
N LYS A 27 0.06 16.60 -4.24
CA LYS A 27 0.25 16.25 -5.65
C LYS A 27 0.67 14.79 -5.77
N HIS A 28 0.58 14.28 -7.00
CA HIS A 28 1.06 12.94 -7.32
C HIS A 28 2.56 12.81 -7.05
N ILE A 29 2.94 11.64 -6.53
CA ILE A 29 4.34 11.24 -6.39
C ILE A 29 4.72 10.48 -7.66
N GLN A 30 5.73 10.95 -8.37
CA GLN A 30 6.30 10.24 -9.51
C GLN A 30 7.74 9.84 -9.19
N ILE A 31 8.03 8.56 -9.38
CA ILE A 31 9.36 7.98 -9.24
C ILE A 31 9.88 7.69 -10.65
N LYS A 32 11.06 8.20 -10.99
CA LYS A 32 11.68 7.98 -12.30
C LYS A 32 12.24 6.58 -12.43
N ASP A 33 12.45 6.15 -13.67
CA ASP A 33 13.04 4.84 -13.98
C ASP A 33 14.39 4.64 -13.27
N GLY A 34 14.62 3.40 -12.83
CA GLY A 34 15.83 3.00 -12.12
C GLY A 34 15.93 3.47 -10.66
N GLN A 35 14.88 4.10 -10.11
CA GLN A 35 14.84 4.51 -8.70
C GLN A 35 14.05 3.50 -7.86
N ASN A 36 14.57 3.20 -6.66
CA ASN A 36 13.94 2.33 -5.68
C ASN A 36 13.39 3.14 -4.50
N ILE A 37 12.36 2.62 -3.83
CA ILE A 37 11.96 3.09 -2.50
C ILE A 37 12.73 2.26 -1.46
N ILE A 38 13.73 2.86 -0.82
CA ILE A 38 14.56 2.19 0.20
C ILE A 38 14.13 2.67 1.57
N THR A 39 13.79 1.72 2.45
CA THR A 39 13.31 2.00 3.81
C THR A 39 14.31 1.57 4.88
N GLY A 40 14.13 2.07 6.11
CA GLY A 40 14.89 1.64 7.28
C GLY A 40 14.67 0.15 7.60
N ARG A 41 15.65 -0.47 8.27
CA ARG A 41 15.68 -1.94 8.48
C ARG A 41 15.26 -2.40 9.87
N THR A 42 15.28 -1.52 10.88
CA THR A 42 15.13 -1.93 12.29
C THR A 42 13.68 -2.19 12.69
N THR A 43 12.77 -1.26 12.36
CA THR A 43 11.36 -1.32 12.78
C THR A 43 10.40 -1.62 11.61
N GLY A 44 10.93 -1.75 10.39
CA GLY A 44 10.15 -1.88 9.18
C GLY A 44 9.50 -0.57 8.72
N THR A 45 8.68 -0.64 7.68
CA THR A 45 7.87 0.47 7.17
C THR A 45 6.48 -0.06 6.85
N GLN A 46 5.46 0.69 7.26
CA GLN A 46 4.06 0.37 7.01
C GLN A 46 3.53 1.27 5.90
N ILE A 47 2.81 0.68 4.95
CA ILE A 47 2.03 1.40 3.94
C ILE A 47 0.56 1.19 4.30
N GLY A 48 -0.19 2.27 4.57
CA GLY A 48 -1.54 2.18 5.11
C GLY A 48 -1.54 1.87 6.61
N SER A 49 -1.48 2.90 7.46
CA SER A 49 -1.53 2.77 8.92
C SER A 49 -2.95 2.61 9.47
N ALA A 50 -3.97 2.89 8.65
CA ALA A 50 -5.38 2.68 8.97
C ALA A 50 -6.06 1.84 7.89
N THR A 51 -7.08 1.08 8.27
CA THR A 51 -7.75 0.09 7.39
C THR A 51 -8.59 0.73 6.29
N ASP A 52 -8.89 2.02 6.39
CA ASP A 52 -9.67 2.83 5.45
C ASP A 52 -8.80 3.57 4.42
N GLN A 53 -7.47 3.54 4.57
CA GLN A 53 -6.55 4.04 3.57
C GLN A 53 -6.53 3.09 2.37
N LYS A 54 -6.70 3.65 1.17
CA LYS A 54 -6.84 2.87 -0.06
C LYS A 54 -5.54 2.80 -0.84
N ILE A 55 -5.23 1.62 -1.37
CA ILE A 55 -4.06 1.35 -2.21
C ILE A 55 -4.55 0.63 -3.48
N GLY A 56 -3.97 0.97 -4.63
CA GLY A 56 -4.28 0.33 -5.90
C GLY A 56 -3.03 0.19 -6.77
N PHE A 57 -3.02 -0.83 -7.63
CA PHE A 57 -1.91 -1.14 -8.53
C PHE A 57 -2.40 -1.22 -9.98
N PHE A 58 -1.52 -0.95 -10.93
CA PHE A 58 -1.73 -1.14 -12.38
C PHE A 58 -3.05 -0.57 -12.96
N GLY A 59 -3.51 0.59 -12.46
CA GLY A 59 -4.71 1.26 -12.95
C GLY A 59 -6.03 0.70 -12.41
N ALA A 60 -5.98 -0.29 -11.51
CA ALA A 60 -7.15 -0.73 -10.76
C ALA A 60 -7.64 0.37 -9.80
N THR A 61 -8.92 0.32 -9.47
CA THR A 61 -9.51 1.24 -8.48
C THR A 61 -8.89 0.97 -7.11
N PRO A 62 -8.27 1.96 -6.44
CA PRO A 62 -7.72 1.76 -5.11
C PRO A 62 -8.77 1.24 -4.14
N THR A 63 -8.44 0.20 -3.40
CA THR A 63 -9.32 -0.45 -2.43
C THR A 63 -8.73 -0.36 -1.02
N SER A 64 -9.58 -0.39 -0.01
CA SER A 64 -9.18 -0.49 1.39
C SER A 64 -8.62 -1.89 1.68
N GLN A 65 -8.19 -2.12 2.91
CA GLN A 65 -7.74 -3.46 3.30
C GLN A 65 -8.81 -4.52 3.01
N ILE A 66 -8.41 -5.60 2.34
CA ILE A 66 -9.28 -6.75 2.05
C ILE A 66 -9.44 -7.58 3.31
N ALA A 67 -10.65 -8.13 3.52
CA ALA A 67 -10.93 -9.01 4.64
C ALA A 67 -10.00 -10.24 4.65
N ALA A 68 -9.78 -10.80 5.84
CA ALA A 68 -9.01 -12.02 5.97
C ALA A 68 -9.70 -13.18 5.21
N ILE A 69 -8.91 -13.96 4.49
CA ILE A 69 -9.35 -15.19 3.84
C ILE A 69 -9.14 -16.31 4.85
N ALA A 70 -10.20 -17.07 5.14
CA ALA A 70 -10.14 -18.16 6.11
C ALA A 70 -9.26 -19.31 5.60
N ASP A 71 -8.54 -19.94 6.51
CA ASP A 71 -7.76 -21.14 6.20
C ASP A 71 -8.69 -22.29 5.76
N PRO A 72 -8.33 -23.06 4.71
CA PRO A 72 -9.04 -24.29 4.41
C PRO A 72 -8.78 -25.33 5.51
N ASP A 73 -9.74 -26.23 5.73
CA ASP A 73 -9.58 -27.32 6.69
C ASP A 73 -8.35 -28.19 6.35
N SER A 74 -7.72 -28.76 7.39
CA SER A 74 -6.64 -29.72 7.22
C SER A 74 -7.13 -30.95 6.46
N MET A 75 -6.41 -31.37 5.41
CA MET A 75 -6.75 -32.61 4.71
C MET A 75 -6.46 -33.82 5.60
N SER A 76 -7.39 -34.77 5.60
CA SER A 76 -7.05 -36.14 5.98
C SER A 76 -5.99 -36.70 5.02
N GLY A 77 -5.20 -37.68 5.46
CA GLY A 77 -4.28 -38.41 4.55
C GLY A 77 -4.99 -39.19 3.43
N THR A 78 -6.32 -39.10 3.37
CA THR A 78 -7.19 -39.63 2.32
C THR A 78 -7.86 -38.46 1.60
N TYR A 79 -7.99 -38.55 0.28
CA TYR A 79 -8.74 -37.55 -0.48
C TYR A 79 -10.21 -37.50 -0.03
N VAL A 80 -10.66 -36.32 0.41
CA VAL A 80 -12.06 -36.02 0.70
C VAL A 80 -12.50 -34.86 -0.17
N GLN A 81 -13.45 -35.11 -1.07
CA GLN A 81 -13.91 -34.12 -2.07
C GLN A 81 -14.39 -32.80 -1.43
N SER A 82 -15.04 -32.85 -0.26
CA SER A 82 -15.51 -31.65 0.44
C SER A 82 -14.37 -30.79 1.00
N GLU A 83 -13.27 -31.42 1.43
CA GLU A 83 -12.07 -30.71 1.87
C GLU A 83 -11.39 -30.03 0.67
N GLN A 84 -11.31 -30.73 -0.47
CA GLN A 84 -10.79 -30.16 -1.72
C GLN A 84 -11.60 -28.95 -2.19
N THR A 85 -12.93 -28.99 -2.10
CA THR A 85 -13.78 -27.83 -2.48
C THR A 85 -13.45 -26.61 -1.65
N LYS A 86 -13.30 -26.75 -0.32
CA LYS A 86 -12.94 -25.61 0.56
C LYS A 86 -11.59 -24.99 0.21
N GLN A 87 -10.62 -25.82 -0.19
CA GLN A 87 -9.32 -25.32 -0.67
C GLN A 87 -9.45 -24.53 -1.97
N ASN A 88 -10.23 -25.05 -2.91
CA ASN A 88 -10.48 -24.35 -4.17
C ASN A 88 -11.17 -23.00 -3.90
N ASP A 89 -12.14 -22.94 -2.99
CA ASP A 89 -12.82 -21.70 -2.62
C ASP A 89 -11.83 -20.68 -2.01
N ALA A 90 -10.92 -21.11 -1.13
CA ALA A 90 -9.89 -20.24 -0.56
C ALA A 90 -8.94 -19.69 -1.65
N ILE A 91 -8.55 -20.52 -2.62
CA ILE A 91 -7.72 -20.09 -3.76
C ILE A 91 -8.46 -19.06 -4.61
N MET A 92 -9.73 -19.28 -4.92
CA MET A 92 -10.53 -18.32 -5.70
C MET A 92 -10.67 -17.00 -4.96
N ASN A 93 -10.90 -17.01 -3.63
CA ASN A 93 -10.92 -15.78 -2.83
C ASN A 93 -9.58 -15.02 -2.87
N ILE A 94 -8.44 -15.74 -2.90
CA ILE A 94 -7.12 -15.12 -3.05
C ILE A 94 -6.99 -14.48 -4.43
N LEU A 95 -7.40 -15.18 -5.49
CA LEU A 95 -7.37 -14.65 -6.85
C LEU A 95 -8.22 -13.38 -6.98
N ASP A 96 -9.43 -13.41 -6.45
CA ASP A 96 -10.33 -12.24 -6.42
C ASP A 96 -9.70 -11.07 -5.66
N ALA A 97 -9.03 -11.33 -4.54
CA ALA A 97 -8.32 -10.30 -3.77
C ALA A 97 -7.16 -9.68 -4.56
N LEU A 98 -6.37 -10.50 -5.26
CA LEU A 98 -5.26 -10.04 -6.11
C LEU A 98 -5.77 -9.26 -7.33
N GLN A 99 -6.87 -9.69 -7.94
CA GLN A 99 -7.54 -8.97 -9.03
C GLN A 99 -8.10 -7.63 -8.55
N SER A 100 -8.73 -7.59 -7.37
CA SER A 100 -9.28 -6.37 -6.78
C SER A 100 -8.20 -5.32 -6.50
N LEU A 101 -7.01 -5.74 -6.07
CA LEU A 101 -5.84 -4.85 -5.92
C LEU A 101 -5.22 -4.44 -7.27
N GLY A 102 -5.51 -5.18 -8.35
CA GLY A 102 -4.91 -5.01 -9.67
C GLY A 102 -3.55 -5.69 -9.84
N LEU A 103 -3.14 -6.57 -8.93
CA LEU A 103 -1.83 -7.24 -8.98
C LEU A 103 -1.75 -8.33 -10.05
N ILE A 104 -2.90 -8.87 -10.46
CA ILE A 104 -3.02 -9.81 -11.59
C ILE A 104 -4.13 -9.35 -12.52
N ALA A 105 -4.05 -9.78 -13.78
CA ALA A 105 -5.11 -9.54 -14.75
C ALA A 105 -6.39 -10.31 -14.39
N THR A 106 -7.52 -9.74 -14.79
CA THR A 106 -8.84 -10.40 -14.80
C THR A 106 -9.00 -11.31 -16.00
#